data_AF-A0A957DUB6-F1
#
_entry.id   AF-A0A957DUB6-F1
#
_cell.length_a   1.000
_cell.length_b   1.000
_cell.length_c   1.000
_cell.angle_alpha   90.00
_cell.angle_beta   90.00
_cell.angle_gamma   90.00
#
_symmetry.space_group_name_H-M   'P 1'
#
loop_
_entity.id
_entity.type
_entity.pdbx_description
1 polymer ?
#
loop_
_entity_poly.entity_id
_entity_poly.type
_entity_poly.pdbx_seq_one_letter_code
_entity_poly.pdbx_strand_id
1 'polypeptide(L)' 'EAYWQGKSDLIAPVFAGRRGNPVLIGRDYFAELLALPPGDAPRSLLRRHAGKLHLVEVPTDAVLRDLDSPEQYKRERPQP' A
#
# COMPACT_ATOMS: atom_id res chain seq x y z
N GLU A 1 -13.51 -1.00 -1.52
CA GLU A 1 -14.73 -0.37 -0.96
C GLU A 1 -14.45 0.55 0.24
N ALA A 2 -13.54 0.20 1.15
CA ALA A 2 -13.27 0.96 2.38
C ALA A 2 -13.11 2.49 2.21
N TYR A 3 -12.45 2.94 1.14
CA TYR A 3 -12.29 4.37 0.83
C TYR A 3 -13.64 5.06 0.57
N TRP A 4 -14.45 4.48 -0.32
CA TRP A 4 -15.78 5.01 -0.67
C TRP A 4 -16.77 4.95 0.50
N GLN A 5 -16.54 4.05 1.45
CA GLN A 5 -17.30 3.96 2.71
C GLN A 5 -16.81 4.95 3.78
N GLY A 6 -15.82 5.79 3.48
CA GLY A 6 -15.29 6.80 4.42
C GLY A 6 -14.55 6.21 5.62
N LYS A 7 -13.99 5.00 5.52
CA LYS A 7 -13.30 4.35 6.66
C LYS A 7 -12.01 5.06 7.04
N SER A 8 -11.26 5.53 6.05
CA SER A 8 -10.05 6.35 6.19
C SER A 8 -9.59 6.82 4.81
N ASP A 9 -8.77 7.86 4.80
CA ASP A 9 -8.03 8.35 3.64
C ASP A 9 -6.66 7.68 3.48
N LEU A 10 -6.19 6.91 4.46
CA LEU A 10 -5.02 6.04 4.32
C LEU A 10 -5.49 4.60 4.45
N ILE A 11 -5.37 3.84 3.36
CA ILE A 11 -5.84 2.44 3.33
C ILE A 11 -4.75 1.56 2.73
N ALA A 12 -4.49 0.42 3.36
CA ALA A 12 -3.59 -0.59 2.81
C ALA A 12 -4.16 -2.01 3.00
N PRO A 13 -3.92 -2.93 2.06
CA PRO A 13 -4.24 -4.32 2.28
C PRO A 13 -3.29 -4.95 3.30
N VAL A 14 -3.77 -5.96 4.01
CA VAL A 14 -2.98 -6.79 4.92
C VAL A 14 -3.33 -8.26 4.69
N PHE A 15 -2.31 -9.12 4.67
CA PHE A 15 -2.46 -10.57 4.61
C PHE A 15 -1.69 -11.18 5.78
N ALA A 16 -2.39 -11.88 6.67
CA ALA A 16 -1.78 -12.56 7.83
C ALA A 16 -0.90 -11.61 8.66
N GLY A 17 -1.40 -10.39 8.92
CA GLY A 17 -0.70 -9.36 9.69
C GLY A 17 0.42 -8.63 8.95
N ARG A 18 0.71 -8.98 7.69
CA ARG A 18 1.70 -8.29 6.86
C ARG A 18 1.02 -7.33 5.89
N ARG A 19 1.35 -6.03 5.99
CA ARG A 19 0.85 -4.99 5.08
C ARG A 19 1.45 -5.17 3.69
N GLY A 20 0.60 -5.07 2.67
CA GLY A 20 0.99 -5.12 1.25
C GLY A 20 0.70 -3.84 0.47
N ASN A 21 0.76 -3.98 -0.85
CA ASN A 21 0.40 -3.00 -1.88
C ASN A 21 -0.83 -3.48 -2.69
N PRO A 22 -1.54 -2.58 -3.38
CA PRO A 22 -1.34 -1.12 -3.42
C PRO A 22 -1.85 -0.41 -2.16
N VAL A 23 -1.19 0.68 -1.80
CA VAL A 23 -1.67 1.60 -0.75
C VAL A 23 -2.47 2.72 -1.41
N LEU A 24 -3.61 3.03 -0.82
CA LEU A 24 -4.38 4.22 -1.15
C LEU A 24 -3.98 5.36 -0.21
N ILE A 25 -3.61 6.49 -0.80
CA ILE A 25 -3.32 7.74 -0.11
C ILE A 25 -4.34 8.78 -0.60
N GLY A 26 -5.17 9.25 0.31
CA GLY A 26 -6.18 10.28 0.04
C GLY A 26 -5.55 11.65 -0.16
N ARG A 27 -6.32 12.55 -0.80
CA ARG A 27 -5.84 13.85 -1.26
C ARG A 27 -5.24 14.72 -0.15
N ASP A 28 -5.79 14.64 1.05
CA ASP A 28 -5.35 15.44 2.20
C ASP A 28 -3.88 15.17 2.59
N TYR A 29 -3.33 14.02 2.20
CA TYR A 29 -1.94 13.64 2.46
C TYR A 29 -0.99 13.97 1.30
N PHE A 30 -1.47 14.49 0.17
CA PHE A 30 -0.63 14.76 -1.00
C PHE A 30 0.44 15.80 -0.73
N ALA A 31 0.10 16.89 -0.03
CA ALA A 31 1.06 17.93 0.30
C ALA A 31 2.21 17.38 1.16
N GLU A 32 1.90 16.56 2.16
CA GLU A 32 2.92 15.91 3.00
C GLU A 32 3.73 14.88 2.21
N LEU A 33 3.09 14.10 1.34
CA LEU A 33 3.75 13.10 0.50
C LEU A 33 4.77 13.74 -0.45
N LEU A 34 4.40 14.88 -1.06
CA LEU A 34 5.27 15.62 -1.97
C LEU A 34 6.37 16.40 -1.23
N ALA A 35 6.16 16.74 0.04
CA ALA A 35 7.13 17.40 0.90
C ALA A 35 8.09 16.43 1.62
N LEU A 36 8.05 15.13 1.30
CA LEU A 36 8.97 14.15 1.89
C LEU A 36 10.43 14.52 1.58
N PRO A 37 11.36 14.37 2.57
CA PRO A 37 12.78 14.62 2.33
C PRO A 37 13.34 13.77 1.18
N PRO A 38 14.36 14.26 0.46
CA PRO A 38 15.07 13.44 -0.53
C PRO A 38 15.55 12.13 0.08
N GLY A 39 15.29 11.02 -0.61
CA GLY A 39 15.63 9.66 -0.15
C GLY A 39 14.63 9.02 0.80
N ASP A 40 13.60 9.76 1.25
CA ASP A 40 12.49 9.22 2.02
C ASP A 40 11.46 8.56 1.08
N ALA A 41 10.59 7.71 1.62
CA ALA A 41 9.62 6.95 0.83
C ALA A 41 8.20 7.11 1.38
N PRO A 42 7.13 6.85 0.59
CA PRO A 42 5.73 6.93 1.06
C PRO A 42 5.45 6.14 2.34
N ARG A 43 6.20 5.04 2.58
CA ARG A 43 6.14 4.26 3.82
C ARG A 43 6.38 5.10 5.09
N SER A 44 7.17 6.17 4.99
CA SER A 44 7.46 7.08 6.10
C SER A 44 6.22 7.88 6.50
N LEU A 45 5.44 8.39 5.53
CA LEU A 45 4.14 9.01 5.78
C LEU A 45 3.17 8.03 6.45
N LEU A 46 3.08 6.79 5.93
CA LEU A 46 2.20 5.76 6.52
C LEU A 46 2.56 5.42 7.97
N ARG A 47 3.85 5.39 8.29
CA ARG A 47 4.32 5.15 9.67
C ARG A 47 3.98 6.31 10.60
N ARG A 48 4.11 7.56 10.14
CA ARG A 48 3.72 8.76 10.93
C ARG A 48 2.24 8.76 11.25
N HIS A 49 1.41 8.34 10.31
CA HIS A 49 -0.06 8.29 10.44
C HIS A 49 -0.59 6.88 10.71
N ALA A 50 0.17 6.02 11.39
CA ALA A 50 -0.22 4.63 11.63
C ALA A 50 -1.59 4.50 12.34
N GLY A 51 -1.94 5.44 13.23
CA GLY A 51 -3.24 5.46 13.90
C GLY A 51 -4.42 5.84 12.99
N LYS A 52 -4.15 6.38 11.80
CA LYS A 52 -5.17 6.69 10.78
C LYS A 52 -5.17 5.67 9.64
N LEU A 53 -4.18 4.78 9.57
CA LEU A 53 -4.09 3.76 8.53
C LEU A 53 -5.14 2.67 8.76
N HIS A 54 -6.10 2.58 7.86
CA HIS A 54 -7.09 1.51 7.87
C HIS A 54 -6.56 0.30 7.08
N LEU A 55 -6.40 -0.83 7.77
CA LEU A 55 -5.95 -2.07 7.17
C LEU A 55 -7.14 -2.91 6.71
N VAL A 56 -7.09 -3.40 5.47
CA VAL A 56 -8.11 -4.27 4.88
C VAL A 56 -7.54 -5.67 4.74
N GLU A 57 -8.08 -6.63 5.50
CA GLU A 57 -7.66 -8.04 5.37
C GLU A 57 -8.06 -8.57 3.99
N VAL A 58 -7.12 -9.22 3.32
CA VAL A 58 -7.34 -9.86 2.02
C VAL A 58 -7.09 -11.37 2.12
N PRO A 59 -7.75 -12.20 1.29
CA PRO A 59 -7.66 -13.65 1.42
C PRO A 59 -6.37 -14.26 0.84
N THR A 60 -5.56 -13.48 0.12
CA THR A 60 -4.37 -13.99 -0.57
C THR A 60 -3.15 -13.11 -0.31
N ASP A 61 -1.98 -13.73 -0.41
CA ASP A 61 -0.68 -13.06 -0.26
C ASP A 61 -0.28 -12.21 -1.49
N ALA A 62 -1.14 -12.10 -2.51
CA ALA A 62 -0.85 -11.39 -3.75
C ALA A 62 -0.43 -9.93 -3.50
N VAL A 63 -0.98 -9.30 -2.47
CA VAL A 63 -0.65 -7.94 -2.05
C VAL A 63 0.78 -7.79 -1.52
N LEU A 64 1.45 -8.89 -1.17
CA LEU A 64 2.82 -8.89 -0.67
C LEU A 64 3.86 -9.05 -1.80
N ARG A 65 3.42 -9.31 -3.03
CA ARG A 65 4.31 -9.57 -4.16
C ARG A 65 4.69 -8.26 -4.83
N ASP A 66 5.99 -8.02 -4.95
CA ASP A 66 6.55 -6.89 -5.69
C ASP A 66 7.22 -7.38 -6.98
N LEU A 67 6.98 -6.69 -8.08
CA LEU A 67 7.43 -7.08 -9.42
C LEU A 67 8.62 -6.22 -9.87
N ASP A 68 9.68 -6.20 -9.05
CA ASP A 68 10.85 -5.34 -9.25
C ASP A 68 11.86 -5.86 -10.28
N SER A 69 11.75 -7.13 -10.71
CA SER A 69 12.70 -7.79 -11.60
C SER A 69 12.04 -8.59 -12.73
N PRO A 70 12.73 -8.77 -13.87
CA PRO A 70 12.26 -9.64 -14.94
C PRO A 70 11.97 -11.07 -14.49
N GLU A 71 12.75 -11.60 -13.54
CA GLU A 71 12.58 -12.95 -12.98
C GLU A 71 11.31 -13.05 -12.15
N GLN A 72 11.00 -12.04 -11.32
CA GLN A 72 9.74 -11.96 -10.60
C GLN A 72 8.57 -11.90 -11.58
N TYR A 73 8.65 -11.06 -12.62
CA TYR A 73 7.62 -11.02 -13.66
C TYR A 73 7.41 -12.38 -14.35
N LYS A 74 8.48 -13.08 -14.75
CA LYS A 74 8.39 -14.40 -15.40
C LYS A 74 7.68 -15.43 -14.53
N ARG A 75 7.86 -15.38 -13.20
CA ARG A 75 7.23 -16.30 -12.25
C ARG A 75 5.74 -15.98 -12.05
N GLU A 76 5.39 -14.71 -12.00
CA GLU A 76 4.04 -14.25 -11.62
C GLU A 76 3.10 -14.04 -12.83
N ARG A 77 3.64 -13.97 -14.06
CA ARG A 77 2.81 -13.81 -15.25
C ARG A 77 1.86 -15.01 -15.44
N PRO A 78 0.61 -14.79 -15.89
CA PRO A 78 -0.27 -15.87 -16.28
C PRO A 78 0.37 -16.74 -17.37
N GLN A 79 0.26 -18.06 -17.24
CA GLN A 79 0.57 -18.98 -18.34
C GLN A 79 -0.65 -19.07 -19.26
N PRO A 80 -0.47 -19.16 -20.58
CA PRO A 80 -1.55 -19.37 -21.53
C PRO A 80 -2.25 -20.73 -21.33
#